data_AF-A0A1X7CY55-F1
#
_entry.id   AF-A0A1X7CY55-F1
#
_cell.length_a   1.000
_cell.length_b   1.000
_cell.length_c   1.000
_cell.angle_alpha   90.00
_cell.angle_beta   90.00
_cell.angle_gamma   90.00
#
_symmetry.space_group_name_H-M   'P 1'
#
loop_
_entity.id
_entity.type
_entity.pdbx_description
1 polymer ?
#
loop_
_entity_poly.entity_id
_entity_poly.type
_entity_poly.pdbx_seq_one_letter_code
_entity_poly.pdbx_strand_id
1 'polypeptide(L)'
;MLLRHALRSFLFGALTGYREALLFDDELLYVAALFHNVGLNARYCRSPRRFEIDSADEARDFLRSNGIGEPAVTEVWTAIALHTTPGIPEYMSPLVFLVSAGVQMDLRGARYDEFTPRQRDEVVRAFPRESEFKHEILEVYARGMERRPETAFGSINADILDRCDPNYRRINFCGLVLGSRWST
;
A
#
# COMPACT_ATOMS: atom_id res chain seq x y z
N MET A 1 -11.14 11.11 -1.12
CA MET A 1 -10.57 10.07 -2.02
C MET A 1 -9.79 8.97 -1.28
N LEU A 2 -8.64 9.23 -0.63
CA LEU A 2 -7.83 8.18 0.04
C LEU A 2 -8.56 7.33 1.09
N LEU A 3 -9.43 7.94 1.92
CA LEU A 3 -10.24 7.19 2.89
C LEU A 3 -11.18 6.18 2.20
N ARG A 4 -11.80 6.56 1.08
CA ARG A 4 -12.67 5.65 0.31
C ARG A 4 -11.86 4.52 -0.32
N HIS A 5 -10.65 4.82 -0.80
CA HIS A 5 -9.71 3.79 -1.26
C HIS A 5 -9.36 2.81 -0.14
N ALA A 6 -8.99 3.30 1.04
CA ALA A 6 -8.71 2.46 2.20
C ALA A 6 -9.87 1.53 2.57
N LEU A 7 -11.09 2.04 2.61
CA LEU A 7 -12.28 1.26 2.93
C LEU A 7 -12.61 0.22 1.85
N ARG A 8 -12.43 0.54 0.56
CA ARG A 8 -12.55 -0.47 -0.50
C ARG A 8 -11.44 -1.52 -0.44
N SER A 9 -10.21 -1.12 -0.19
CA SER A 9 -9.07 -2.04 -0.01
C SER A 9 -9.33 -3.02 1.14
N PHE A 10 -9.84 -2.53 2.27
CA PHE A 10 -10.30 -3.39 3.37
C PHE A 10 -11.33 -4.41 2.90
N LEU A 11 -12.42 -3.97 2.26
CA LEU A 11 -13.50 -4.86 1.83
C LEU A 11 -13.04 -5.89 0.80
N PHE A 12 -12.25 -5.49 -0.21
CA PHE A 12 -11.71 -6.43 -1.19
C PHE A 12 -10.70 -7.40 -0.56
N GLY A 13 -9.93 -6.96 0.43
CA GLY A 13 -9.09 -7.82 1.26
C GLY A 13 -9.93 -8.86 1.99
N ALA A 14 -10.90 -8.43 2.80
CA ALA A 14 -11.75 -9.35 3.57
C ALA A 14 -12.49 -10.36 2.67
N LEU A 15 -13.07 -9.91 1.55
CA LEU A 15 -13.70 -10.78 0.56
C LEU A 15 -12.73 -11.82 -0.03
N THR A 16 -11.47 -11.44 -0.23
CA THR A 16 -10.42 -12.39 -0.66
C THR A 16 -10.14 -13.41 0.43
N GLY A 17 -10.00 -12.98 1.68
CA GLY A 17 -9.75 -13.85 2.82
C GLY A 17 -10.87 -14.88 3.02
N TYR A 18 -12.14 -14.45 2.93
CA TYR A 18 -13.28 -15.37 3.01
C TYR A 18 -13.35 -16.35 1.84
N ARG A 19 -13.10 -15.89 0.61
CA ARG A 19 -13.07 -16.76 -0.58
C ARG A 19 -12.01 -17.84 -0.46
N GLU A 20 -10.84 -17.51 0.10
CA GLU A 20 -9.70 -18.42 0.25
C GLU A 20 -9.69 -19.16 1.59
N ALA A 21 -10.71 -18.99 2.42
CA ALA A 21 -10.82 -19.58 3.76
C ALA A 21 -9.58 -19.32 4.64
N LEU A 22 -9.00 -18.12 4.53
CA LEU A 22 -7.86 -17.70 5.34
C LEU A 22 -8.31 -17.28 6.74
N LEU A 23 -7.50 -17.60 7.75
CA LEU A 23 -7.69 -17.12 9.11
C LEU A 23 -6.96 -15.79 9.28
N PHE A 24 -7.70 -14.73 9.57
CA PHE A 24 -7.16 -13.39 9.83
C PHE A 24 -8.07 -12.63 10.80
N ASP A 25 -7.52 -11.60 11.43
CA ASP A 25 -8.26 -10.69 12.29
C ASP A 25 -8.82 -9.53 11.45
N ASP A 26 -10.15 -9.40 11.40
CA ASP A 26 -10.84 -8.38 10.63
C ASP A 26 -10.52 -6.96 11.12
N GLU A 27 -10.32 -6.75 12.42
CA GLU A 27 -10.00 -5.44 13.00
C GLU A 27 -8.57 -5.03 12.64
N LEU A 28 -7.61 -5.96 12.69
CA LEU A 28 -6.24 -5.69 12.27
C LEU A 28 -6.15 -5.42 10.76
N LEU A 29 -6.92 -6.14 9.94
CA LEU A 29 -7.01 -5.86 8.50
C LEU A 29 -7.60 -4.47 8.25
N TYR A 30 -8.63 -4.10 9.00
CA TYR A 30 -9.25 -2.78 8.93
C TYR A 30 -8.26 -1.67 9.29
N VAL A 31 -7.53 -1.80 10.40
CA VAL A 31 -6.50 -0.84 10.81
C VAL A 31 -5.40 -0.75 9.76
N ALA A 32 -4.87 -1.89 9.28
CA ALA A 32 -3.83 -1.88 8.26
C ALA A 32 -4.28 -1.17 6.98
N ALA A 33 -5.51 -1.46 6.52
CA ALA A 33 -6.10 -0.82 5.36
C ALA A 33 -6.37 0.68 5.57
N LEU A 34 -6.73 1.15 6.77
CA LEU A 34 -6.90 2.58 7.03
C LEU A 34 -5.59 3.35 7.03
N PHE A 35 -4.51 2.73 7.53
CA PHE A 35 -3.25 3.43 7.73
C PHE A 35 -2.30 3.34 6.54
N HIS A 36 -2.47 2.42 5.58
CA HIS A 36 -1.45 2.12 4.57
C HIS A 36 -0.95 3.33 3.75
N ASN A 37 -1.77 4.37 3.58
CA ASN A 37 -1.44 5.59 2.84
C ASN A 37 -1.25 6.85 3.71
N VAL A 38 -1.24 6.72 5.04
CA VAL A 38 -1.07 7.87 5.95
C VAL A 38 0.27 8.60 5.74
N GLY A 39 1.32 7.86 5.39
CA GLY A 39 2.64 8.39 5.06
C GLY A 39 2.68 9.34 3.86
N LEU A 40 1.62 9.40 3.03
CA LEU A 40 1.49 10.37 1.93
C LEU A 40 1.02 11.76 2.39
N ASN A 41 0.60 11.90 3.66
CA ASN A 41 0.16 13.17 4.22
C ASN A 41 1.31 14.21 4.22
N ALA A 42 0.98 15.48 3.98
CA ALA A 42 1.91 16.61 4.00
C ALA A 42 2.79 16.70 5.25
N ARG A 43 2.34 16.19 6.41
CA ARG A 43 3.18 16.14 7.63
C ARG A 43 4.47 15.33 7.45
N TYR A 44 4.49 14.37 6.54
CA TYR A 44 5.66 13.53 6.23
C TYR A 44 6.47 14.04 5.04
N CYS A 45 6.17 15.23 4.49
CA CYS A 45 6.86 15.74 3.29
C CYS A 45 8.37 15.94 3.45
N ARG A 46 8.89 15.95 4.69
CA ARG A 46 10.33 16.04 5.01
C ARG A 46 10.91 14.72 5.53
N SER A 47 10.12 13.66 5.64
CA SER A 47 10.62 12.35 6.06
C SER A 47 11.51 11.78 4.96
N PRO A 48 12.73 11.29 5.28
CA PRO A 48 13.61 10.67 4.29
C PRO A 48 13.24 9.21 3.97
N ARG A 49 12.14 8.71 4.57
CA ARG A 49 11.73 7.30 4.47
C ARG A 49 10.69 7.11 3.37
N ARG A 50 10.60 5.88 2.88
CA ARG A 50 9.44 5.35 2.15
C ARG A 50 8.14 5.71 2.88
N PHE A 51 7.12 6.16 2.14
CA PHE A 51 5.84 6.54 2.76
C PHE A 51 5.19 5.34 3.46
N GLU A 52 5.43 4.12 2.96
CA GLU A 52 4.93 2.89 3.55
C GLU A 52 5.48 2.68 4.96
N ILE A 53 6.72 3.08 5.21
CA ILE A 53 7.35 3.01 6.55
C ILE A 53 6.74 4.06 7.48
N ASP A 54 6.50 5.28 6.98
CA ASP A 54 5.82 6.32 7.77
C ASP A 54 4.38 5.91 8.12
N SER A 55 3.66 5.29 7.18
CA SER A 55 2.33 4.71 7.39
C SER A 55 2.35 3.60 8.44
N ALA A 56 3.31 2.67 8.32
CA ALA A 56 3.43 1.52 9.22
C ALA A 56 3.79 1.96 10.65
N ASP A 57 4.70 2.92 10.79
CA ASP A 57 5.07 3.49 12.09
C ASP A 57 3.88 4.17 12.77
N GLU A 58 3.06 4.93 12.04
CA GLU A 58 1.86 5.54 12.61
C GLU A 58 0.86 4.48 13.10
N ALA A 59 0.64 3.41 12.31
CA ALA A 59 -0.25 2.33 12.70
C ALA A 59 0.25 1.60 13.95
N ARG A 60 1.56 1.37 14.04
CA ARG A 60 2.20 0.79 15.23
C ARG A 60 1.93 1.64 16.46
N ASP A 61 2.16 2.94 16.36
CA ASP A 61 2.01 3.85 17.50
C ASP A 61 0.53 3.95 17.92
N PHE A 62 -0.39 3.96 16.95
CA PHE A 62 -1.83 3.88 17.19
C PHE A 62 -2.21 2.57 17.93
N LEU A 63 -1.80 1.41 17.43
CA LEU A 63 -2.13 0.11 18.03
C LEU A 63 -1.56 -0.03 19.44
N ARG A 64 -0.30 0.38 19.65
CA ARG A 64 0.33 0.39 20.99
C ARG A 64 -0.42 1.28 21.96
N SER A 65 -0.86 2.46 21.52
CA SER A 65 -1.65 3.37 22.36
C SER A 65 -3.02 2.80 22.77
N ASN A 66 -3.51 1.81 22.03
CA ASN A 66 -4.74 1.07 22.31
C ASN A 66 -4.50 -0.29 23.01
N GLY A 67 -3.28 -0.54 23.50
CA GLY A 67 -2.96 -1.74 24.28
C GLY A 67 -2.84 -3.03 23.46
N ILE A 68 -2.72 -2.94 22.14
CA ILE A 68 -2.54 -4.11 21.28
C ILE A 68 -1.11 -4.68 21.43
N GLY A 69 -1.00 -5.99 21.52
CA GLY A 69 0.27 -6.69 21.73
C GLY A 69 1.23 -6.62 20.54
N GLU A 70 2.53 -6.68 20.84
CA GLU A 70 3.62 -6.56 19.84
C GLU A 70 3.54 -7.53 18.65
N PRO A 71 3.08 -8.79 18.78
CA PRO A 71 2.93 -9.66 17.62
C PRO A 71 1.96 -9.11 16.56
N ALA A 72 0.77 -8.66 16.99
CA ALA A 72 -0.24 -8.06 16.11
C ALA A 72 0.24 -6.72 15.54
N VAL A 73 0.88 -5.90 16.36
CA VAL A 73 1.52 -4.64 15.94
C VAL A 73 2.55 -4.88 14.84
N THR A 74 3.42 -5.89 15.01
CA THR A 74 4.45 -6.26 14.02
C THR A 74 3.82 -6.75 12.72
N GLU A 75 2.74 -7.53 12.81
CA GLU A 75 2.03 -8.04 11.65
C GLU A 75 1.39 -6.90 10.83
N VAL A 76 0.67 -5.98 11.49
CA VAL A 76 0.08 -4.79 10.84
C VAL A 76 1.15 -3.91 10.23
N TRP A 77 2.24 -3.65 10.97
CA TRP A 77 3.37 -2.87 10.47
C TRP A 77 3.95 -3.50 9.20
N THR A 78 4.14 -4.83 9.21
CA THR A 78 4.68 -5.58 8.06
C THR A 78 3.74 -5.53 6.86
N ALA A 79 2.43 -5.70 7.09
CA ALA A 79 1.42 -5.64 6.04
C ALA A 79 1.41 -4.27 5.35
N ILE A 80 1.50 -3.18 6.12
CA ILE A 80 1.59 -1.83 5.58
C ILE A 80 2.94 -1.60 4.89
N ALA A 81 4.06 -1.98 5.49
CA ALA A 81 5.39 -1.72 4.92
C ALA A 81 5.59 -2.37 3.53
N LEU A 82 4.93 -3.50 3.28
CA LEU A 82 5.10 -4.31 2.07
C LEU A 82 3.99 -4.16 1.03
N HIS A 83 2.90 -3.44 1.31
CA HIS A 83 1.71 -3.46 0.45
C HIS A 83 1.95 -3.03 -1.01
N THR A 84 2.96 -2.20 -1.27
CA THR A 84 3.39 -1.70 -2.60
C THR A 84 4.59 -2.44 -3.20
N THR A 85 5.03 -3.55 -2.58
CA THR A 85 6.19 -4.34 -3.02
C THR A 85 5.70 -5.66 -3.64
N PRO A 86 5.47 -5.74 -4.96
CA PRO A 86 4.90 -6.93 -5.59
C PRO A 86 5.79 -8.16 -5.42
N GLY A 87 5.17 -9.35 -5.38
CA GLY A 87 5.89 -10.63 -5.31
C GLY A 87 6.40 -11.03 -3.93
N ILE A 88 6.17 -10.21 -2.89
CA ILE A 88 6.52 -10.55 -1.50
C ILE A 88 5.26 -10.90 -0.67
N PRO A 89 4.20 -10.06 -0.60
CA PRO A 89 3.10 -10.27 0.33
C PRO A 89 2.35 -11.61 0.17
N GLU A 90 2.28 -12.15 -1.05
CA GLU A 90 1.61 -13.42 -1.36
C GLU A 90 2.25 -14.67 -0.72
N TYR A 91 3.47 -14.55 -0.20
CA TYR A 91 4.19 -15.62 0.48
C TYR A 91 4.30 -15.41 2.00
N MET A 92 3.56 -14.44 2.55
CA MET A 92 3.59 -14.06 3.96
C MET A 92 2.31 -14.46 4.71
N SER A 93 2.13 -13.93 5.92
CA SER A 93 0.92 -14.19 6.69
C SER A 93 -0.35 -13.71 5.97
N PRO A 94 -1.52 -14.28 6.29
CA PRO A 94 -2.79 -13.85 5.71
C PRO A 94 -3.01 -12.34 5.78
N LEU A 95 -2.72 -11.69 6.92
CA LEU A 95 -2.89 -10.25 7.05
C LEU A 95 -2.06 -9.46 6.02
N VAL A 96 -0.79 -9.85 5.85
CA VAL A 96 0.13 -9.20 4.91
C VAL A 96 -0.34 -9.37 3.47
N PHE A 97 -0.73 -10.59 3.10
CA PHE A 97 -1.30 -10.88 1.79
C PHE A 97 -2.57 -10.06 1.53
N LEU A 98 -3.52 -10.06 2.48
CA LEU A 98 -4.86 -9.48 2.28
C LEU A 98 -4.85 -7.96 2.15
N VAL A 99 -3.97 -7.26 2.86
CA VAL A 99 -3.77 -5.80 2.67
C VAL A 99 -3.32 -5.51 1.24
N SER A 100 -2.32 -6.25 0.74
CA SER A 100 -1.87 -6.07 -0.64
C SER A 100 -2.95 -6.45 -1.64
N ALA A 101 -3.61 -7.61 -1.48
CA ALA A 101 -4.67 -8.08 -2.38
C ALA A 101 -5.81 -7.05 -2.51
N GLY A 102 -6.25 -6.47 -1.40
CA GLY A 102 -7.27 -5.42 -1.37
C GLY A 102 -6.86 -4.16 -2.15
N VAL A 103 -5.64 -3.66 -1.91
CA VAL A 103 -5.07 -2.52 -2.63
C VAL A 103 -4.94 -2.82 -4.12
N GLN A 104 -4.47 -4.00 -4.48
CA GLN A 104 -4.30 -4.41 -5.88
C GLN A 104 -5.63 -4.54 -6.61
N MET A 105 -6.66 -5.08 -5.97
CA MET A 105 -8.01 -5.12 -6.53
C MET A 105 -8.55 -3.70 -6.76
N ASP A 106 -8.44 -2.81 -5.77
CA ASP A 106 -8.98 -1.45 -5.93
C ASP A 106 -8.21 -0.62 -6.97
N LEU A 107 -6.87 -0.74 -7.04
CA LEU A 107 -6.09 0.06 -7.99
C LEU A 107 -6.08 -0.51 -9.40
N ARG A 108 -5.91 -1.83 -9.55
CA ARG A 108 -5.63 -2.48 -10.83
C ARG A 108 -6.70 -3.47 -11.29
N GLY A 109 -7.69 -3.78 -10.46
CA GLY A 109 -8.60 -4.89 -10.73
C GLY A 109 -7.90 -6.23 -10.70
N ALA A 110 -6.89 -6.41 -9.83
CA ALA A 110 -6.25 -7.72 -9.69
C ALA A 110 -7.28 -8.77 -9.27
N ARG A 111 -7.30 -9.91 -9.98
CA ARG A 111 -8.25 -11.02 -9.73
C ARG A 111 -9.71 -10.58 -9.85
N TYR A 112 -9.99 -9.60 -10.71
CA TYR A 112 -11.31 -8.98 -10.89
C TYR A 112 -12.46 -10.00 -11.01
N ASP A 113 -12.24 -11.03 -11.84
CA ASP A 113 -13.25 -12.06 -12.17
C ASP A 113 -13.50 -13.07 -11.04
N GLU A 114 -12.66 -13.07 -10.00
CA GLU A 114 -12.87 -13.90 -8.81
C GLU A 114 -13.80 -13.24 -7.77
N PHE A 115 -14.19 -11.99 -8.01
CA PHE A 115 -15.26 -11.33 -7.28
C PHE A 115 -16.54 -11.41 -8.12
N THR A 116 -17.68 -11.68 -7.50
CA THR A 116 -18.95 -11.60 -8.21
C THR A 116 -19.26 -10.15 -8.61
N PRO A 117 -20.01 -9.92 -9.71
CA PRO A 117 -20.46 -8.56 -10.06
C PRO A 117 -21.13 -7.84 -8.88
N ARG A 118 -21.98 -8.57 -8.13
CA ARG A 118 -22.66 -8.07 -6.94
C ARG A 118 -21.68 -7.55 -5.87
N GLN A 119 -20.65 -8.33 -5.53
CA GLN A 119 -19.66 -7.90 -4.54
C GLN A 119 -18.94 -6.62 -4.97
N ARG A 120 -18.51 -6.55 -6.24
CA ARG A 120 -17.84 -5.35 -6.76
C ARG A 120 -18.75 -4.13 -6.72
N ASP A 121 -20.01 -4.29 -7.13
CA ASP A 121 -20.99 -3.21 -7.15
C ASP A 121 -21.37 -2.74 -5.75
N GLU A 122 -21.50 -3.65 -4.77
CA GLU A 122 -21.79 -3.29 -3.37
C GLU A 122 -20.63 -2.52 -2.74
N VAL A 123 -19.37 -2.94 -2.96
CA VAL A 123 -18.17 -2.24 -2.47
C VAL A 123 -18.08 -0.83 -3.05
N VAL A 124 -18.21 -0.68 -4.36
CA VAL A 124 -18.13 0.64 -5.03
C VAL A 124 -19.34 1.52 -4.69
N ARG A 125 -20.52 0.93 -4.46
CA ARG A 125 -21.70 1.69 -4.00
C ARG A 125 -21.54 2.22 -2.58
N ALA A 126 -20.99 1.41 -1.67
CA ALA A 126 -20.73 1.83 -0.29
C ALA A 126 -19.66 2.93 -0.23
N PHE A 127 -18.61 2.81 -1.07
CA PHE A 127 -17.51 3.77 -1.11
C PHE A 127 -17.20 4.18 -2.56
N PRO A 128 -17.95 5.16 -3.11
CA PRO A 128 -17.81 5.57 -4.51
C PRO A 128 -16.40 5.95 -4.91
N ARG A 129 -16.05 5.62 -6.16
CA ARG A 129 -14.87 6.13 -6.84
C ARG A 129 -15.23 7.48 -7.48
N GLU A 130 -14.33 8.44 -7.38
CA GLU A 130 -14.45 9.69 -8.14
C GLU A 130 -14.34 9.40 -9.65
N SER A 131 -14.88 10.27 -10.51
CA SER A 131 -14.82 10.10 -11.97
C SER A 131 -13.38 9.90 -12.47
N GLU A 132 -12.45 10.69 -11.93
CA GLU A 132 -11.03 10.67 -12.28
C GLU A 132 -10.17 9.91 -11.27
N PHE A 133 -10.75 9.01 -10.49
CA PHE A 133 -10.07 8.31 -9.40
C PHE A 133 -8.70 7.73 -9.80
N LYS A 134 -8.58 7.15 -10.99
CA LYS A 134 -7.33 6.55 -11.48
C LYS A 134 -6.22 7.59 -11.68
N HIS A 135 -6.56 8.78 -12.16
CA HIS A 135 -5.60 9.87 -12.33
C HIS A 135 -5.28 10.50 -10.97
N GLU A 136 -6.31 10.83 -10.19
CA GLU A 136 -6.16 11.49 -8.89
C GLU A 136 -5.34 10.67 -7.89
N ILE A 137 -5.51 9.33 -7.86
CA ILE A 137 -4.74 8.49 -6.94
C ILE A 137 -3.25 8.49 -7.29
N LEU A 138 -2.89 8.45 -8.59
CA LEU A 138 -1.51 8.51 -9.03
C LEU A 138 -0.87 9.86 -8.71
N GLU A 139 -1.59 10.96 -8.91
CA GLU A 139 -1.13 12.30 -8.54
C GLU A 139 -0.90 12.44 -7.04
N VAL A 140 -1.77 11.87 -6.21
CA VAL A 140 -1.62 11.89 -4.75
C VAL A 140 -0.38 11.11 -4.32
N TYR A 141 -0.12 9.94 -4.90
CA TYR A 141 1.11 9.19 -4.64
C TYR A 141 2.34 9.99 -5.06
N ALA A 142 2.37 10.52 -6.29
CA ALA A 142 3.48 11.32 -6.79
C ALA A 142 3.77 12.53 -5.89
N ARG A 143 2.73 13.29 -5.52
CA ARG A 143 2.86 14.45 -4.64
C ARG A 143 3.37 14.08 -3.24
N GLY A 144 2.92 12.95 -2.68
CA GLY A 144 3.39 12.46 -1.38
C GLY A 144 4.87 12.03 -1.36
N MET A 145 5.46 11.84 -2.53
CA MET A 145 6.85 11.39 -2.71
C MET A 145 7.75 12.43 -3.41
N GLU A 146 7.23 13.56 -3.86
CA GLU A 146 7.93 14.60 -4.64
C GLU A 146 9.25 15.07 -4.00
N ARG A 147 9.31 15.13 -2.66
CA ARG A 147 10.50 15.58 -1.91
C ARG A 147 11.46 14.46 -1.50
N ARG A 148 11.18 13.22 -1.90
CA ARG A 148 11.91 12.00 -1.58
C ARG A 148 11.84 10.95 -2.71
N PRO A 149 12.04 11.34 -3.98
CA PRO A 149 11.85 10.47 -5.13
C PRO A 149 12.76 9.22 -5.13
N GLU A 150 13.92 9.29 -4.48
CA GLU A 150 14.86 8.19 -4.29
C GLU A 150 14.25 7.02 -3.50
N THR A 151 13.28 7.30 -2.62
CA THR A 151 12.63 6.27 -1.79
C THR A 151 11.73 5.33 -2.59
N ALA A 152 11.40 5.68 -3.84
CA ALA A 152 10.60 4.84 -4.72
C ALA A 152 11.35 3.61 -5.27
N PHE A 153 12.68 3.58 -5.14
CA PHE A 153 13.52 2.49 -5.63
C PHE A 153 13.09 1.12 -5.08
N GLY A 154 12.85 0.16 -5.99
CA GLY A 154 12.44 -1.20 -5.64
C GLY A 154 10.94 -1.41 -5.39
N SER A 155 10.09 -0.44 -5.74
CA SER A 155 8.62 -0.53 -5.58
C SER A 155 7.87 -0.04 -6.81
N ILE A 156 6.54 -0.25 -6.85
CA ILE A 156 5.68 0.29 -7.93
C ILE A 156 5.71 1.81 -8.01
N ASN A 157 6.13 2.49 -6.94
CA ASN A 157 6.16 3.95 -6.86
C ASN A 157 7.12 4.56 -7.88
N ALA A 158 8.15 3.83 -8.32
CA ALA A 158 9.06 4.30 -9.35
C ALA A 158 8.31 4.51 -10.67
N ASP A 159 7.32 3.68 -10.99
CA ASP A 159 6.48 3.81 -12.19
C ASP A 159 5.51 5.00 -12.07
N ILE A 160 5.00 5.25 -10.86
CA ILE A 160 4.14 6.41 -10.58
C ILE A 160 4.92 7.71 -10.78
N LEU A 161 6.13 7.81 -10.23
CA LEU A 161 6.98 8.99 -10.39
C LEU A 161 7.43 9.18 -11.84
N ASP A 162 7.81 8.10 -12.54
CA ASP A 162 8.17 8.14 -13.96
C ASP A 162 7.02 8.68 -14.82
N ARG A 163 5.77 8.35 -14.46
CA ARG A 163 4.58 8.85 -15.16
C ARG A 163 4.23 10.31 -14.84
N CYS A 164 4.46 10.75 -13.61
CA CYS A 164 3.91 12.02 -13.08
C CYS A 164 4.94 13.14 -12.99
N ASP A 165 6.23 12.85 -12.88
CA ASP A 165 7.31 13.83 -12.77
C ASP A 165 8.28 13.70 -13.97
N PRO A 166 8.27 14.64 -14.93
CA PRO A 166 9.15 14.59 -16.11
C PRO A 166 10.65 14.72 -15.75
N ASN A 167 10.96 15.21 -14.55
CA ASN A 167 12.32 15.34 -14.05
C ASN A 167 12.75 14.14 -13.21
N TYR A 168 11.86 13.19 -12.92
CA TYR A 168 12.21 11.99 -12.19
C TYR A 168 13.29 11.21 -12.95
N ARG A 169 14.29 10.76 -12.20
CA ARG A 169 15.37 9.90 -12.70
C ARG A 169 15.39 8.65 -11.85
N ARG A 170 14.85 7.57 -12.41
CA ARG A 170 14.81 6.27 -11.74
C ARG A 170 16.22 5.82 -11.38
N ILE A 171 16.38 5.37 -10.13
CA ILE A 171 17.62 4.74 -9.67
C ILE A 171 17.80 3.41 -10.42
N ASN A 172 18.96 3.23 -11.05
CA ASN A 172 19.33 2.02 -11.76
C ASN A 172 20.24 1.14 -10.88
N PHE A 173 19.73 -0.01 -10.44
CA PHE A 173 20.48 -0.95 -9.61
C PHE A 173 21.78 -1.42 -10.27
N CYS A 174 21.74 -1.81 -11.54
CA CYS A 174 22.92 -2.27 -12.27
C CYS A 174 24.00 -1.17 -12.33
N GLY A 175 23.59 0.09 -12.50
CA GLY A 175 24.50 1.24 -12.45
C GLY A 175 25.18 1.41 -11.09
N LEU A 176 24.44 1.20 -9.98
CA LEU A 176 25.01 1.22 -8.63
C LEU A 176 26.02 0.09 -8.42
N VAL A 177 25.73 -1.11 -8.91
CA VAL A 177 26.63 -2.28 -8.79
C VAL A 177 27.89 -2.07 -9.63
N LEU A 178 27.76 -1.69 -10.90
CA LEU A 178 28.90 -1.47 -11.81
C LEU A 178 29.75 -0.25 -11.41
N GLY A 179 29.14 0.76 -10.77
CA GLY A 179 29.83 1.94 -10.25
C GLY A 179 30.32 1.79 -8.80
N SER A 180 30.19 0.61 -8.21
CA SER A 180 30.64 0.32 -6.84
C SER A 180 32.16 0.48 -6.70
N ARG A 181 32.61 0.95 -5.53
CA ARG A 181 34.04 1.11 -5.21
C ARG A 181 34.76 -0.20 -4.87
N TRP A 182 34.01 -1.28 -4.71
CA TRP A 182 34.60 -2.60 -4.47
C TRP A 182 35.41 -3.03 -5.70
N SER A 183 36.70 -3.32 -5.52
CA SER A 183 37.48 -4.04 -6.53
C SER A 183 36.96 -5.48 -6.62
N THR A 184 37.03 -6.09 -7.80
CA THR A 184 36.69 -7.51 -8.04
C THR A 184 37.31 -8.45 -7.02
#